data_AF-A0AAD6CD08-F1
#
_entry.id   AF-A0AAD6CD08-F1
#
_cell.length_a   1.000
_cell.length_b   1.000
_cell.length_c   1.000
_cell.angle_alpha   90.00
_cell.angle_beta   90.00
_cell.angle_gamma   90.00
#
_symmetry.space_group_name_H-M   'P 1'
#
loop_
_entity.id
_entity.type
_entity.pdbx_description
1 polymer ?
#
loop_
_entity_poly.entity_id
_entity_poly.type
_entity_poly.pdbx_seq_one_letter_code
_entity_poly.pdbx_strand_id
1 'polypeptide(L)'
;MMTSDILKPLAAFCRDPRSQEYISTVKNISASGNSFGTTLSTSSSDGLIVIETTFDMALQIIHGPDEPTSVAMSTYRSPVPDTSSKLPKELLRCYEIGPEYGTDFISEKPTYASHVGADLDSITVLSSYPSCVRENYLKWVKTWEKKWQLRRGNTREFRSSVFFSAEEEVSWNVAGYLLAWRIAMAPDVGLVEYSTSRSQYILQTGKETSITMQFLKEQLYLLEKGDSS
;
A
#
# COMPACT_ATOMS: atom_id res chain seq x y z
N MET A 1 -25.81 4.56 -9.32
CA MET A 1 -25.47 3.19 -8.90
C MET A 1 -24.07 2.87 -9.40
N MET A 2 -23.03 3.14 -8.60
CA MET A 2 -21.59 2.95 -8.94
C MET A 2 -20.80 2.50 -7.71
N THR A 3 -21.37 1.60 -6.91
CA THR A 3 -20.98 1.43 -5.50
C THR A 3 -20.12 0.18 -5.26
N SER A 4 -19.94 -0.60 -6.33
CA SER A 4 -19.12 -1.82 -6.42
C SER A 4 -17.71 -1.55 -6.98
N ASP A 5 -17.53 -0.47 -7.74
CA ASP A 5 -16.33 -0.33 -8.58
C ASP A 5 -15.10 0.14 -7.82
N ILE A 6 -15.28 0.83 -6.69
CA ILE A 6 -14.18 1.35 -5.88
C ILE A 6 -13.27 0.25 -5.30
N LEU A 7 -13.77 -0.98 -5.22
CA LEU A 7 -13.02 -2.13 -4.72
C LEU A 7 -12.28 -2.91 -5.82
N LYS A 8 -12.48 -2.56 -7.11
CA LYS A 8 -11.76 -3.19 -8.24
C LYS A 8 -10.24 -3.17 -8.06
N PRO A 9 -9.58 -2.11 -7.54
CA PRO A 9 -8.14 -2.14 -7.29
C PRO A 9 -7.71 -3.25 -6.32
N LEU A 10 -8.49 -3.46 -5.25
CA LEU A 10 -8.21 -4.53 -4.28
C LEU A 10 -8.49 -5.90 -4.88
N ALA A 11 -9.53 -6.03 -5.70
CA ALA A 11 -9.82 -7.27 -6.43
C ALA A 11 -8.72 -7.61 -7.43
N ALA A 12 -8.19 -6.62 -8.16
CA ALA A 12 -7.05 -6.78 -9.07
C ALA A 12 -5.81 -7.25 -8.30
N PHE A 13 -5.49 -6.58 -7.19
CA PHE A 13 -4.41 -7.00 -6.29
C PHE A 13 -4.59 -8.44 -5.81
N CYS A 14 -5.79 -8.84 -5.39
CA CYS A 14 -6.05 -10.20 -4.91
C CYS A 14 -6.03 -11.27 -6.01
N ARG A 15 -6.19 -10.89 -7.28
CA ARG A 15 -6.18 -11.81 -8.43
C ARG A 15 -4.81 -11.90 -9.10
N ASP A 16 -3.97 -10.87 -8.94
CA ASP A 16 -2.64 -10.85 -9.54
C ASP A 16 -1.77 -11.97 -8.92
N PRO A 17 -1.25 -12.92 -9.73
CA PRO A 17 -0.35 -13.96 -9.25
C PRO A 17 0.89 -13.42 -8.53
N ARG A 18 1.39 -12.23 -8.93
CA ARG A 18 2.56 -11.57 -8.33
C ARG A 18 2.27 -11.05 -6.92
N SER A 19 1.00 -10.76 -6.63
CA SER A 19 0.58 -10.21 -5.35
C SER A 19 0.35 -11.28 -4.28
N GLN A 20 0.22 -12.55 -4.68
CA GLN A 20 -0.13 -13.64 -3.75
C GLN A 20 0.89 -13.81 -2.64
N GLU A 21 2.17 -13.47 -2.87
CA GLU A 21 3.18 -13.56 -1.82
C GLU A 21 3.01 -12.52 -0.69
N TYR A 22 2.27 -11.44 -0.95
CA TYR A 22 1.94 -10.41 0.03
C TYR A 22 0.65 -10.71 0.79
N ILE A 23 -0.16 -11.66 0.33
CA ILE A 23 -1.49 -11.96 0.86
C ILE A 23 -1.42 -13.23 1.70
N SER A 24 -1.82 -13.12 2.96
CA SER A 24 -2.01 -14.27 3.85
C SER A 24 -3.41 -14.85 3.71
N THR A 25 -4.44 -14.01 3.79
CA THR A 25 -5.84 -14.44 3.72
C THR A 25 -6.72 -13.30 3.23
N VAL A 26 -7.78 -13.63 2.49
CA VAL A 26 -8.79 -12.67 2.06
C VAL A 26 -10.18 -13.19 2.42
N LYS A 27 -11.02 -12.33 3.01
CA LYS A 27 -12.42 -12.62 3.32
C LYS A 27 -13.32 -11.64 2.59
N ASN A 28 -14.40 -12.16 2.01
CA ASN A 28 -15.48 -11.40 1.37
C ASN A 28 -15.06 -10.48 0.20
N ILE A 29 -13.90 -10.72 -0.42
CA ILE A 29 -13.60 -10.22 -1.77
C ILE A 29 -13.85 -11.38 -2.75
N SER A 30 -14.83 -11.24 -3.64
CA SER A 30 -15.08 -12.26 -4.65
C SER A 30 -14.03 -12.15 -5.77
N ALA A 31 -12.99 -12.97 -5.70
CA ALA A 31 -11.99 -13.16 -6.77
C ALA A 31 -12.46 -14.17 -7.86
N SER A 32 -13.77 -14.23 -8.13
CA SER A 32 -14.35 -15.21 -9.06
C SER A 32 -14.12 -14.78 -10.52
N GLY A 33 -13.31 -15.54 -11.25
CA GLY A 33 -13.00 -15.33 -12.67
C GLY A 33 -14.02 -15.95 -13.65
N ASN A 34 -13.89 -15.52 -14.91
CA ASN A 34 -14.52 -16.03 -16.14
C ASN A 34 -15.98 -15.65 -16.43
N SER A 35 -16.25 -14.35 -16.61
CA SER A 35 -17.25 -13.89 -17.57
C SER A 35 -17.08 -12.40 -17.79
N PHE A 36 -17.07 -11.97 -19.05
CA PHE A 36 -17.20 -10.59 -19.45
C PHE A 36 -18.51 -10.06 -18.84
N GLY A 37 -18.39 -9.24 -17.78
CA GLY A 37 -19.48 -8.70 -16.99
C GLY A 37 -19.98 -9.64 -15.88
N THR A 38 -19.64 -9.34 -14.62
CA THR A 38 -20.49 -9.72 -13.48
C THR A 38 -20.20 -8.85 -12.26
N THR A 39 -21.31 -8.41 -11.66
CA THR A 39 -21.50 -7.65 -10.42
C THR A 39 -20.89 -8.35 -9.20
N LEU A 40 -20.33 -7.55 -8.28
CA LEU A 40 -19.99 -7.97 -6.92
C LEU A 40 -21.19 -8.67 -6.27
N SER A 41 -21.08 -9.98 -6.04
CA SER A 41 -22.13 -10.75 -5.36
C SER A 41 -21.93 -10.67 -3.85
N THR A 42 -22.60 -9.72 -3.23
CA THR A 42 -22.77 -9.59 -1.77
C THR A 42 -23.74 -10.67 -1.25
N SER A 43 -23.28 -11.93 -1.21
CA SER A 43 -24.06 -13.03 -0.61
C SER A 43 -23.68 -13.31 0.85
N SER A 44 -22.68 -12.61 1.41
CA SER A 44 -22.33 -12.66 2.83
C SER A 44 -22.98 -11.50 3.59
N SER A 45 -23.72 -11.80 4.65
CA SER A 45 -24.48 -10.86 5.49
C SER A 45 -23.64 -9.79 6.21
N ASP A 46 -22.32 -9.83 6.13
CA ASP A 46 -21.45 -8.80 6.67
C ASP A 46 -20.79 -8.06 5.51
N GLY A 47 -21.10 -6.78 5.34
CA GLY A 47 -20.42 -5.86 4.41
C GLY A 47 -18.97 -5.60 4.78
N LEU A 48 -18.26 -6.57 5.36
CA LEU A 48 -16.91 -6.46 5.85
C LEU A 48 -15.95 -7.24 4.93
N ILE A 49 -14.99 -6.53 4.34
CA ILE A 49 -13.88 -7.09 3.57
C ILE A 49 -12.65 -7.09 4.47
N VAL A 50 -11.91 -8.20 4.47
CA VAL A 50 -10.65 -8.31 5.23
C VAL A 50 -9.55 -8.82 4.31
N ILE A 51 -8.43 -8.12 4.27
CA ILE A 51 -7.20 -8.55 3.61
C ILE A 51 -6.10 -8.61 4.67
N GLU A 52 -5.65 -9.82 4.97
CA GLU A 52 -4.52 -10.08 5.87
C GLU A 52 -3.27 -10.28 5.02
N THR A 53 -2.16 -9.63 5.39
CA THR A 53 -0.91 -9.68 4.64
C THR A 53 0.13 -10.55 5.31
N THR A 54 1.14 -10.97 4.54
CA THR A 54 2.28 -11.75 5.05
C THR A 54 3.29 -10.89 5.83
N PHE A 55 3.10 -9.57 5.85
CA PHE A 55 3.94 -8.59 6.56
C PHE A 55 3.22 -7.95 7.74
N ASP A 56 2.44 -8.76 8.47
CA ASP A 56 1.88 -8.37 9.77
C ASP A 56 0.94 -7.14 9.70
N MET A 57 0.12 -7.09 8.65
CA MET A 57 -0.87 -6.04 8.44
C MET A 57 -2.22 -6.64 8.08
N ALA A 58 -3.31 -6.03 8.56
CA ALA A 58 -4.66 -6.33 8.13
C ALA A 58 -5.40 -5.05 7.74
N LEU A 59 -5.96 -5.06 6.53
CA LEU A 59 -6.91 -4.07 6.05
C LEU A 59 -8.32 -4.61 6.28
N GLN A 60 -9.17 -3.80 6.91
CA GLN A 60 -10.59 -4.07 7.07
C GLN A 60 -11.40 -2.93 6.44
N ILE A 61 -12.34 -3.26 5.57
CA ILE A 61 -13.23 -2.29 4.95
C ILE A 61 -14.67 -2.68 5.26
N ILE A 62 -15.38 -1.79 5.95
CA ILE A 62 -16.83 -1.88 6.14
C ILE A 62 -17.48 -1.11 4.99
N HIS A 63 -18.22 -1.83 4.16
CA HIS A 63 -18.96 -1.34 3.01
C HIS A 63 -20.41 -1.06 3.39
N GLY A 64 -20.85 0.17 3.16
CA GLY A 64 -22.26 0.54 3.19
C GLY A 64 -22.87 0.38 1.80
N PRO A 65 -24.19 0.54 1.61
CA PRO A 65 -24.86 0.27 0.34
C PRO A 65 -24.24 0.98 -0.87
N ASP A 66 -23.63 2.17 -0.66
CA ASP A 66 -23.08 2.99 -1.72
C ASP A 66 -21.54 3.16 -1.73
N GLU A 67 -20.88 3.24 -0.59
CA GLU A 67 -19.41 3.36 -0.55
C GLU A 67 -18.89 2.68 0.73
N PRO A 68 -17.59 2.32 0.78
CA PRO A 68 -16.91 2.05 2.04
C PRO A 68 -17.23 3.13 3.08
N THR A 69 -17.85 2.70 4.17
CA THR A 69 -18.25 3.57 5.28
C THR A 69 -17.13 3.74 6.29
N SER A 70 -16.27 2.73 6.42
CA SER A 70 -15.14 2.77 7.34
C SER A 70 -14.00 1.88 6.86
N VAL A 71 -12.77 2.32 7.09
CA VAL A 71 -11.56 1.54 6.90
C VAL A 71 -10.81 1.47 8.22
N ALA A 72 -10.40 0.28 8.61
CA ALA A 72 -9.57 0.05 9.77
C ALA A 72 -8.29 -0.71 9.37
N MET A 73 -7.20 -0.32 10.01
CA MET A 73 -5.87 -0.89 9.83
C MET A 73 -5.45 -1.52 11.16
N SER A 74 -4.87 -2.71 11.11
CA SER A 74 -4.40 -3.42 12.31
C SER A 74 -3.12 -4.20 12.04
N THR A 75 -2.34 -4.42 13.11
CA THR A 75 -1.13 -5.26 13.11
C THR A 75 -1.31 -6.37 14.14
N TYR A 76 -0.76 -7.56 13.89
CA TYR A 76 -0.91 -8.72 14.78
C TYR A 76 0.24 -8.80 15.79
N ARG A 77 1.42 -8.31 15.42
CA ARG A 77 2.60 -8.22 16.27
C ARG A 77 2.89 -6.76 16.55
N SER A 78 2.50 -6.32 17.74
CA SER A 78 2.91 -5.02 18.23
C SER A 78 4.45 -4.99 18.29
N PRO A 79 5.12 -3.97 17.73
CA PRO A 79 6.54 -3.77 18.01
C PRO A 79 6.68 -3.64 19.53
N VAL A 80 7.67 -4.35 20.09
CA VAL A 80 7.86 -4.56 21.54
C VAL A 80 7.61 -3.25 22.31
N PRO A 81 6.63 -3.21 23.22
CA PRO A 81 6.38 -2.02 24.02
C PRO A 81 7.33 -2.05 25.22
N ASP A 82 8.45 -1.35 25.14
CA ASP A 82 9.06 -0.80 26.33
C ASP A 82 8.72 0.68 26.40
N THR A 83 8.00 1.05 27.45
CA THR A 83 7.48 2.40 27.81
C THR A 83 6.30 2.95 26.99
N SER A 84 5.10 2.67 27.51
CA SER A 84 3.86 3.43 27.29
C SER A 84 4.00 4.87 27.81
N SER A 85 4.75 5.69 27.09
CA SER A 85 4.58 7.14 27.08
C SER A 85 4.28 7.52 25.64
N LYS A 86 3.17 8.24 25.41
CA LYS A 86 2.94 8.86 24.09
C LYS A 86 4.13 9.78 23.86
N LEU A 87 5.04 9.39 22.97
CA LEU A 87 6.12 10.26 22.52
C LEU A 87 5.50 11.60 22.11
N PRO A 88 6.04 12.73 22.59
CA PRO A 88 5.71 14.04 22.04
C PRO A 88 5.72 13.99 20.51
N LYS A 89 4.77 14.66 19.86
CA LYS A 89 4.68 14.66 18.38
C LYS A 89 5.98 15.08 17.70
N GLU A 90 6.79 15.87 18.38
CA GLU A 90 8.10 16.35 17.93
C GLU A 90 9.18 15.25 17.87
N LEU A 91 8.96 14.13 18.56
CA LEU A 91 9.85 12.96 18.56
C LEU A 91 9.37 11.83 17.64
N LEU A 92 8.22 12.01 16.98
CA LEU A 92 7.71 11.02 16.04
C LEU A 92 8.45 11.12 14.71
N ARG A 93 8.82 9.98 14.16
CA ARG A 93 9.52 9.87 12.88
C ARG A 93 8.56 10.13 11.73
N CYS A 94 9.08 10.76 10.69
CA CYS A 94 8.38 10.99 9.43
C CYS A 94 9.15 10.27 8.34
N TYR A 95 8.50 9.39 7.60
CA TYR A 95 9.14 8.69 6.48
C TYR A 95 8.55 9.16 5.15
N GLU A 96 9.37 9.15 4.11
CA GLU A 96 8.93 9.17 2.73
C GLU A 96 9.15 7.77 2.14
N ILE A 97 8.15 7.24 1.45
CA ILE A 97 8.19 5.96 0.76
C ILE A 97 7.71 6.13 -0.66
N GLY A 98 8.57 5.89 -1.64
CA GLY A 98 8.18 5.98 -3.05
C GLY A 98 9.24 5.42 -3.99
N PRO A 99 8.85 5.11 -5.24
CA PRO A 99 9.80 4.65 -6.23
C PRO A 99 10.77 5.78 -6.58
N GLU A 100 12.02 5.66 -6.12
CA GLU A 100 13.11 6.55 -6.48
C GLU A 100 14.24 5.77 -7.18
N TYR A 101 14.86 6.41 -8.16
CA TYR A 101 15.98 5.81 -8.88
C TYR A 101 17.24 5.79 -8.02
N GLY A 102 17.82 4.60 -7.86
CA GLY A 102 19.19 4.45 -7.36
C GLY A 102 19.37 4.68 -5.86
N THR A 103 18.27 4.77 -5.12
CA THR A 103 18.20 4.92 -3.66
C THR A 103 17.29 3.85 -3.06
N ASP A 104 17.34 3.70 -1.73
CA ASP A 104 16.27 3.01 -1.02
C ASP A 104 14.95 3.77 -1.21
N PHE A 105 13.85 3.05 -1.42
CA PHE A 105 12.53 3.69 -1.57
C PHE A 105 12.04 4.37 -0.30
N ILE A 106 12.68 4.13 0.85
CA ILE A 106 12.32 4.67 2.15
C ILE A 106 13.43 5.57 2.66
N SER A 107 13.07 6.77 3.10
CA SER A 107 13.97 7.73 3.71
C SER A 107 13.30 8.43 4.89
N GLU A 108 14.08 8.81 5.90
CA GLU A 108 13.59 9.62 7.02
C GLU A 108 13.58 11.10 6.63
N LYS A 109 12.41 11.73 6.74
CA LYS A 109 12.27 13.17 6.50
C LYS A 109 12.80 13.95 7.71
N PRO A 110 13.58 15.02 7.48
CA PRO A 110 13.97 15.92 8.55
C PRO A 110 12.71 16.53 9.19
N THR A 111 12.59 16.40 10.50
CA THR A 111 11.56 17.09 11.29
C THR A 111 12.09 18.44 11.76
N TYR A 112 11.21 19.36 12.17
CA TYR A 112 11.63 20.66 12.73
C TYR A 112 12.58 20.52 13.95
N ALA A 113 12.54 19.38 14.64
CA ALA A 113 13.43 19.05 15.77
C ALA A 113 14.79 18.45 15.33
N SER A 114 14.90 17.94 14.09
CA SER A 114 16.13 17.37 13.54
C SER A 114 16.49 18.05 12.22
N HIS A 115 17.44 18.97 12.26
CA HIS A 115 17.98 19.67 11.08
C HIS A 115 18.79 18.77 10.13
N VAL A 116 18.96 17.49 10.47
CA VAL A 116 19.67 16.51 9.65
C VAL A 116 18.72 15.33 9.45
N GLY A 117 18.18 15.17 8.24
CA GLY A 117 17.68 13.87 7.82
C GLY A 117 18.87 12.93 7.86
N ALA A 118 18.83 11.91 8.72
CA ALA A 118 19.85 10.89 8.65
C ALA A 118 19.58 10.09 7.37
N ASP A 119 20.60 9.91 6.52
CA ASP A 119 20.59 8.89 5.46
C ASP A 119 20.56 7.51 6.14
N LEU A 120 19.39 7.14 6.66
CA LEU A 120 19.13 5.82 7.20
C LEU A 120 18.77 4.93 6.02
N ASP A 121 19.55 3.87 5.84
CA ASP A 121 19.19 2.82 4.90
C ASP A 121 17.88 2.12 5.33
N SER A 122 17.25 1.45 4.36
CA SER A 122 16.01 0.71 4.59
C SER A 122 16.16 -0.37 5.66
N ILE A 123 17.37 -0.92 5.83
CA ILE A 123 17.69 -1.92 6.84
C ILE A 123 17.57 -1.33 8.24
N THR A 124 18.08 -0.12 8.45
CA THR A 124 18.07 0.58 9.72
C THR A 124 16.66 1.02 10.07
N VAL A 125 15.93 1.59 9.09
CA VAL A 125 14.53 2.01 9.28
C VAL A 125 13.64 0.82 9.67
N LEU A 126 13.81 -0.33 9.00
CA LEU A 126 12.96 -1.50 9.20
C LEU A 126 13.48 -2.46 10.29
N SER A 127 14.56 -2.11 11.00
CA SER A 127 15.20 -2.98 12.00
C SER A 127 14.32 -3.26 13.23
N SER A 128 13.44 -2.32 13.59
CA SER A 128 12.49 -2.45 14.71
C SER A 128 11.22 -3.23 14.36
N TYR A 129 11.03 -3.56 13.08
CA TYR A 129 9.85 -4.29 12.59
C TYR A 129 10.10 -5.80 12.57
N PRO A 130 9.04 -6.63 12.61
CA PRO A 130 9.16 -8.06 12.31
C PRO A 130 9.88 -8.29 10.98
N SER A 131 10.71 -9.35 10.90
CA SER A 131 11.55 -9.59 9.71
C SER A 131 10.74 -9.69 8.41
N CYS A 132 9.50 -10.19 8.50
CA CYS A 132 8.59 -10.28 7.36
C CYS A 132 8.25 -8.92 6.73
N VAL A 133 8.28 -7.81 7.49
CA VAL A 133 8.06 -6.46 6.94
C VAL A 133 9.23 -6.10 6.03
N ARG A 134 10.46 -6.25 6.52
CA ARG A 134 11.68 -5.99 5.75
C ARG A 134 11.80 -6.89 4.53
N GLU A 135 11.53 -8.18 4.68
CA GLU A 135 11.59 -9.15 3.59
C GLU A 135 10.60 -8.80 2.47
N ASN A 136 9.35 -8.46 2.81
CA ASN A 136 8.35 -8.06 1.82
C ASN A 136 8.63 -6.69 1.20
N TYR A 137 9.14 -5.73 1.98
CA TYR A 137 9.60 -4.45 1.44
C TYR A 137 10.69 -4.63 0.39
N LEU A 138 11.73 -5.42 0.67
CA LEU A 138 12.83 -5.66 -0.27
C LEU A 138 12.36 -6.35 -1.56
N LYS A 139 11.40 -7.28 -1.45
CA LYS A 139 10.77 -7.91 -2.63
C LYS A 139 9.98 -6.91 -3.47
N TRP A 140 9.24 -6.02 -2.82
CA TRP A 140 8.45 -4.98 -3.47
C TRP A 140 9.34 -4.00 -4.25
N VAL A 141 10.44 -3.54 -3.63
CA VAL A 141 11.48 -2.71 -4.28
C VAL A 141 12.12 -3.45 -5.45
N LYS A 142 12.59 -4.68 -5.24
CA LYS A 142 13.25 -5.49 -6.28
C LYS A 142 12.36 -5.74 -7.50
N THR A 143 11.05 -5.84 -7.31
CA THR A 143 10.09 -5.98 -8.41
C THR A 143 10.12 -4.76 -9.31
N TRP A 144 10.09 -3.57 -8.73
CA TRP A 144 10.19 -2.31 -9.48
C TRP A 144 11.54 -2.19 -10.18
N GLU A 145 12.65 -2.48 -9.48
CA GLU A 145 14.00 -2.39 -10.06
C GLU A 145 14.15 -3.29 -11.28
N LYS A 146 13.68 -4.54 -11.20
CA LYS A 146 13.72 -5.48 -12.31
C LYS A 146 12.96 -4.95 -13.53
N LYS A 147 11.78 -4.35 -13.30
CA LYS A 147 10.94 -3.76 -14.35
C LYS A 147 11.60 -2.54 -14.97
N TRP A 148 12.17 -1.67 -14.14
CA TRP A 148 12.94 -0.51 -14.59
C TRP A 148 14.14 -0.90 -15.46
N GLN A 149 14.91 -1.90 -15.04
CA GLN A 149 16.07 -2.39 -15.81
C GLN A 149 15.65 -2.98 -17.16
N LEU A 150 14.59 -3.80 -17.19
CA LEU A 150 14.05 -4.36 -18.43
C LEU A 150 13.63 -3.24 -19.38
N ARG A 151 13.03 -2.18 -18.85
CA ARG A 151 12.60 -1.04 -19.65
C ARG A 151 13.76 -0.22 -20.20
N ARG A 152 14.79 0.06 -19.38
CA ARG A 152 16.00 0.78 -19.82
C ARG A 152 16.69 0.08 -20.99
N GLY A 153 16.65 -1.26 -21.03
CA GLY A 153 17.17 -2.03 -22.16
C GLY A 153 16.35 -1.87 -23.45
N ASN A 154 15.05 -1.55 -23.34
CA ASN A 154 14.10 -1.61 -24.47
C ASN A 154 13.63 -0.24 -24.99
N THR A 155 13.62 0.81 -24.17
CA THR A 155 13.09 2.13 -24.57
C THR A 155 13.87 3.29 -23.94
N ARG A 156 14.10 4.37 -24.69
CA ARG A 156 14.72 5.63 -24.19
C ARG A 156 13.72 6.56 -23.48
N GLU A 157 12.52 6.08 -23.19
CA GLU A 157 11.48 6.85 -22.50
C GLU A 157 11.50 6.61 -20.99
N PHE A 158 12.00 7.59 -20.26
CA PHE A 158 12.18 7.51 -18.80
C PHE A 158 10.96 7.98 -17.98
N ARG A 159 9.89 8.49 -18.63
CA ARG A 159 8.76 9.15 -17.96
C ARG A 159 7.47 8.33 -17.88
N SER A 160 7.40 7.19 -18.55
CA SER A 160 6.19 6.35 -18.60
C SER A 160 6.17 5.34 -17.42
N SER A 161 5.08 4.60 -17.21
CA SER A 161 5.03 3.54 -16.18
C SER A 161 6.02 2.42 -16.48
N VAL A 162 6.72 1.88 -15.48
CA VAL A 162 7.66 0.75 -15.65
C VAL A 162 6.94 -0.60 -15.83
N PHE A 163 5.66 -0.62 -15.51
CA PHE A 163 4.80 -1.81 -15.59
C PHE A 163 4.18 -1.94 -16.97
N PHE A 164 3.89 -3.17 -17.37
CA PHE A 164 3.39 -3.46 -18.72
C PHE A 164 1.88 -3.23 -18.84
N SER A 165 1.13 -3.38 -17.74
CA SER A 165 -0.32 -3.19 -17.70
C SER A 165 -0.75 -2.37 -16.48
N ALA A 166 -1.93 -1.76 -16.57
CA ALA A 166 -2.53 -1.03 -15.45
C ALA A 166 -2.82 -1.96 -14.27
N GLU A 167 -3.30 -3.19 -14.51
CA GLU A 167 -3.51 -4.18 -13.44
C GLU A 167 -2.20 -4.51 -12.69
N GLU A 168 -1.08 -4.63 -13.41
CA GLU A 168 0.23 -4.85 -12.79
C GLU A 168 0.65 -3.64 -11.93
N GLU A 169 0.54 -2.42 -12.46
CA GLU A 169 0.88 -1.20 -11.73
C GLU A 169 0.01 -1.02 -10.49
N VAL A 170 -1.31 -1.23 -10.62
CA VAL A 170 -2.26 -1.13 -9.50
C VAL A 170 -1.96 -2.17 -8.44
N SER A 171 -1.69 -3.42 -8.82
CA SER A 171 -1.34 -4.48 -7.87
C SER A 171 -0.06 -4.15 -7.10
N TRP A 172 0.97 -3.62 -7.79
CA TRP A 172 2.20 -3.18 -7.16
C TRP A 172 1.99 -1.96 -6.25
N ASN A 173 1.16 -1.00 -6.66
CA ASN A 173 0.80 0.17 -5.85
C ASN A 173 0.03 -0.22 -4.59
N VAL A 174 -0.91 -1.18 -4.67
CA VAL A 174 -1.66 -1.68 -3.51
C VAL A 174 -0.75 -2.39 -2.53
N ALA A 175 0.19 -3.22 -3.00
CA ALA A 175 1.19 -3.87 -2.14
C ALA A 175 2.02 -2.83 -1.38
N GLY A 176 2.54 -1.83 -2.09
CA GLY A 176 3.33 -0.73 -1.50
C GLY A 176 2.52 0.10 -0.51
N TYR A 177 1.25 0.38 -0.83
CA TYR A 177 0.34 1.12 0.03
C TYR A 177 0.10 0.41 1.37
N LEU A 178 -0.11 -0.91 1.33
CA LEU A 178 -0.29 -1.72 2.54
C LEU A 178 1.00 -1.84 3.37
N LEU A 179 2.17 -1.95 2.71
CA LEU A 179 3.47 -1.90 3.38
C LEU A 179 3.71 -0.55 4.06
N ALA A 180 3.39 0.55 3.38
CA ALA A 180 3.52 1.90 3.92
C ALA A 180 2.60 2.13 5.12
N TRP A 181 1.36 1.61 5.09
CA TRP A 181 0.48 1.62 6.26
C TRP A 181 1.04 0.80 7.41
N ARG A 182 1.63 -0.38 7.14
CA ARG A 182 2.27 -1.18 8.19
C ARG A 182 3.36 -0.38 8.91
N ILE A 183 4.11 0.43 8.18
CA ILE A 183 5.15 1.31 8.73
C ILE A 183 4.50 2.47 9.51
N ALA A 184 3.50 3.13 8.95
CA ALA A 184 2.77 4.25 9.57
C ALA A 184 2.06 3.89 10.89
N MET A 185 1.74 2.62 11.09
CA MET A 185 1.12 2.11 12.32
C MET A 185 2.09 1.88 13.49
N ALA A 186 3.41 2.03 13.28
CA ALA A 186 4.37 1.89 14.38
C ALA A 186 4.23 3.05 15.39
N PRO A 187 4.42 2.77 16.70
CA PRO A 187 4.14 3.74 17.76
C PRO A 187 5.07 4.96 17.76
N ASP A 188 6.25 4.84 17.16
CA ASP A 188 7.26 5.88 16.99
C ASP A 188 7.13 6.64 15.66
N VAL A 189 6.14 6.30 14.82
CA VAL A 189 5.92 6.92 13.51
C VAL A 189 4.74 7.87 13.56
N GLY A 190 4.98 9.12 13.14
CA GLY A 190 3.97 10.18 13.13
C GLY A 190 3.22 10.27 11.81
N LEU A 191 3.93 10.06 10.70
CA LEU A 191 3.37 10.01 9.35
C LEU A 191 4.31 9.27 8.39
N VAL A 192 3.72 8.74 7.32
CA VAL A 192 4.43 8.26 6.14
C VAL A 192 3.88 8.97 4.91
N GLU A 193 4.73 9.63 4.14
CA GLU A 193 4.40 10.11 2.80
C GLU A 193 4.62 8.99 1.79
N TYR A 194 3.54 8.38 1.32
CA TYR A 194 3.61 7.34 0.31
C TYR A 194 3.38 7.91 -1.09
N SER A 195 4.34 7.73 -1.99
CA SER A 195 4.29 8.20 -3.36
C SER A 195 4.14 7.03 -4.33
N THR A 196 3.20 7.16 -5.25
CA THR A 196 3.13 6.36 -6.48
C THR A 196 3.75 7.16 -7.63
N SER A 197 3.75 6.60 -8.84
CA SER A 197 4.19 7.31 -10.05
C SER A 197 3.40 8.60 -10.35
N ARG A 198 2.19 8.77 -9.79
CA ARG A 198 1.25 9.85 -10.15
C ARG A 198 0.74 10.70 -8.98
N SER A 199 0.79 10.16 -7.77
CA SER A 199 0.12 10.74 -6.61
C SER A 199 0.89 10.48 -5.33
N GLN A 200 0.70 11.36 -4.36
CA GLN A 200 1.26 11.25 -3.03
C GLN A 200 0.15 11.20 -1.97
N TYR A 201 0.33 10.37 -0.95
CA TYR A 201 -0.63 10.13 0.12
C TYR A 201 0.05 10.29 1.47
N ILE A 202 -0.58 11.03 2.39
CA ILE A 202 -0.09 11.19 3.76
C ILE A 202 -0.79 10.17 4.64
N LEU A 203 -0.08 9.09 4.98
CA LEU A 203 -0.57 8.02 5.84
C LEU A 203 -0.33 8.42 7.29
N GLN A 204 -1.40 8.51 8.06
CA GLN A 204 -1.38 8.89 9.46
C GLN A 204 -2.53 8.20 10.19
N THR A 205 -2.24 7.61 11.35
CA THR A 205 -3.24 6.98 12.21
C THR A 205 -4.39 7.94 12.51
N GLY A 206 -5.63 7.47 12.34
CA GLY A 206 -6.86 8.26 12.43
C GLY A 206 -7.34 8.87 11.10
N LYS A 207 -6.61 8.69 9.99
CA LYS A 207 -7.00 9.13 8.64
C LYS A 207 -7.19 7.97 7.65
N GLU A 208 -7.31 6.74 8.15
CA GLU A 208 -7.34 5.50 7.36
C GLU A 208 -8.43 5.56 6.29
N THR A 209 -9.67 5.89 6.68
CA THR A 209 -10.82 5.91 5.77
C THR A 209 -10.64 6.90 4.63
N SER A 210 -10.37 8.18 4.92
CA SER A 210 -10.31 9.20 3.87
C SER A 210 -9.16 8.96 2.89
N ILE A 211 -7.99 8.57 3.39
CA ILE A 211 -6.80 8.35 2.57
C ILE A 211 -6.93 7.05 1.76
N THR A 212 -7.49 5.99 2.34
CA THR A 212 -7.75 4.74 1.59
C THR A 212 -8.77 4.96 0.48
N MET A 213 -9.81 5.75 0.76
CA MET A 213 -10.81 6.08 -0.25
C MET A 213 -10.22 6.90 -1.41
N GLN A 214 -9.38 7.89 -1.10
CA GLN A 214 -8.67 8.65 -2.14
C GLN A 214 -7.78 7.72 -2.98
N PHE A 215 -6.95 6.91 -2.32
CA PHE A 215 -6.06 5.95 -2.98
C PHE A 215 -6.84 5.02 -3.93
N LEU A 216 -7.92 4.40 -3.45
CA LEU A 216 -8.72 3.47 -4.26
C LEU A 216 -9.39 4.18 -5.46
N LYS A 217 -9.86 5.42 -5.31
CA LYS A 217 -10.46 6.20 -6.42
C LYS A 217 -9.44 6.44 -7.53
N GLU A 218 -8.20 6.76 -7.16
CA GLU A 218 -7.13 7.00 -8.12
C GLU A 218 -6.62 5.72 -8.78
N GLN A 219 -6.53 4.61 -8.03
CA GLN A 219 -6.17 3.32 -8.62
C GLN A 219 -7.27 2.79 -9.54
N LEU A 220 -8.55 3.04 -9.23
CA LEU A 220 -9.66 2.72 -10.12
C LEU A 220 -9.55 3.49 -11.44
N TYR A 221 -9.28 4.80 -11.38
CA TYR A 221 -9.05 5.61 -12.58
C TYR A 221 -7.89 5.08 -13.42
N LEU A 222 -6.83 4.58 -12.79
CA LEU A 222 -5.71 3.95 -13.50
C LEU A 222 -6.12 2.68 -14.24
N LEU A 223 -6.94 1.82 -13.63
CA LEU A 223 -7.49 0.62 -14.30
C LEU A 223 -8.33 1.01 -15.52
N GLU A 224 -9.29 1.92 -15.33
CA GLU A 224 -10.23 2.33 -16.40
C GLU A 224 -9.52 2.97 -17.60
N LYS A 225 -8.48 3.76 -17.34
CA LYS A 225 -7.66 4.36 -18.41
C LYS A 225 -6.78 3.32 -19.10
N GLY A 226 -6.27 2.34 -18.37
CA GLY A 226 -5.47 1.25 -18.92
C GLY A 226 -6.25 0.34 -19.86
N ASP A 227 -7.52 0.09 -19.56
CA ASP A 227 -8.43 -0.72 -20.39
C ASP A 227 -8.86 -0.03 -21.70
N SER A 228 -8.59 1.27 -21.82
CA SER A 228 -8.96 2.10 -22.98
C SER A 228 -7.83 2.23 -24.02
N SER A 229 -6.71 1.52 -23.85
CA SER A 229 -5.50 1.60 -24.70
C SER A 229 -5.28 0.30 -25.47
#